data_AF-A0A845M766-F1
#
_entry.id   AF-A0A845M766-F1
#
_cell.length_a   1.000
_cell.length_b   1.000
_cell.length_c   1.000
_cell.angle_alpha   90.00
_cell.angle_beta   90.00
_cell.angle_gamma   90.00
#
_symmetry.space_group_name_H-M   'P 1'
#
loop_
_entity.id
_entity.type
_entity.pdbx_description
1 polymer ?
#
loop_
_entity_poly.entity_id
_entity_poly.type
_entity_poly.pdbx_seq_one_letter_code
_entity_poly.pdbx_strand_id
1 'polypeptide(L)'
;MLLKIIAVIVAFIVVFGIWVRVSPLPEDRLTGKPGPDEPGVHPSMGGIKVVRPLDTLPEGAFDKMLDIAAATPRTERVGEGTDPAAFVTRSKLWAFPDIAVIWVEDGNLHVQSHLVFGRGDMGVNAAKVTRWFDRLEAQG
;
A
#
# COMPACT_ATOMS: atom_id res chain seq x y z
N MET A 1 18.35 38.51 7.52
CA MET A 1 16.94 38.17 7.19
C MET A 1 16.85 36.79 6.54
N LEU A 2 17.60 36.53 5.47
CA LEU A 2 17.65 35.24 4.75
C LEU A 2 17.92 34.02 5.65
N LEU A 3 18.93 34.08 6.53
CA LEU A 3 19.26 32.97 7.44
C LEU A 3 18.10 32.62 8.38
N LYS A 4 17.35 33.62 8.87
CA LYS A 4 16.18 33.41 9.72
C LYS A 4 15.05 32.74 8.94
N ILE A 5 14.84 33.13 7.69
CA ILE A 5 13.84 32.51 6.81
C ILE A 5 14.19 31.05 6.54
N ILE A 6 15.46 30.75 6.23
CA ILE A 6 15.93 29.37 6.02
C ILE A 6 15.74 28.54 7.29
N ALA A 7 16.11 29.08 8.46
CA ALA A 7 15.93 28.39 9.74
C ALA A 7 14.45 28.07 10.02
N VAL A 8 13.54 29.00 9.74
CA VAL A 8 12.10 28.79 9.89
C VAL A 8 11.58 27.70 8.94
N ILE A 9 12.03 27.71 7.68
CA ILE A 9 11.64 26.68 6.69
C ILE A 9 12.13 25.30 7.13
N VAL A 10 13.38 25.18 7.56
CA VAL A 10 13.94 23.92 8.06
C VAL A 10 13.18 23.43 9.29
N ALA A 11 12.88 24.32 10.24
CA ALA A 11 12.07 23.97 11.41
C ALA A 11 10.68 23.44 11.00
N PHE A 12 10.02 24.09 10.03
CA PHE A 12 8.74 23.63 9.50
C PHE A 12 8.83 22.24 8.85
N ILE A 13 9.87 21.99 8.05
CA ILE A 13 10.12 20.69 7.41
C ILE A 13 10.31 19.60 8.45
N VAL A 14 11.09 19.86 9.51
CA VAL A 14 11.34 18.91 10.59
C VAL A 14 10.05 18.61 11.35
N VAL A 15 9.30 19.63 11.76
CA VAL A 15 8.02 19.45 12.47
C VAL A 15 7.02 18.68 11.61
N PHE A 16 6.91 19.01 10.33
CA PHE A 16 6.05 18.28 9.41
C PHE A 16 6.47 16.82 9.24
N GLY A 17 7.77 16.55 9.11
CA GLY A 17 8.28 15.18 9.01
C GLY A 17 8.02 14.34 10.27
N ILE A 18 8.15 14.94 11.46
CA ILE A 18 7.79 14.29 12.72
C ILE A 18 6.29 14.00 12.76
N TRP A 19 5.46 14.99 12.40
CA TRP A 19 4.01 14.87 12.39
C TRP A 19 3.51 13.71 11.51
N VAL A 20 4.08 13.56 10.31
CA VAL A 20 3.77 12.45 9.40
C VAL A 20 4.10 11.08 10.02
N ARG A 21 5.18 11.01 10.80
CA ARG A 21 5.65 9.74 11.39
C ARG A 21 4.80 9.29 12.57
N VAL A 22 4.26 10.23 13.33
CA VAL A 22 3.42 9.96 14.51
C VAL A 22 1.92 9.99 14.22
N SER A 23 1.51 10.50 13.07
CA SER A 23 0.10 10.52 12.66
C SER A 23 -0.48 9.11 12.66
N PRO A 24 -1.66 8.91 13.28
CA PRO A 24 -2.31 7.61 13.32
C PRO A 24 -2.67 7.16 11.91
N LEU A 25 -2.63 5.86 11.69
CA LEU A 25 -3.09 5.26 10.44
C LEU A 25 -4.63 5.23 10.43
N PRO A 26 -5.27 5.51 9.29
CA PRO A 26 -6.72 5.40 9.16
C PRO A 26 -7.17 3.93 9.30
N GLU A 27 -7.81 3.61 10.43
CA GLU A 27 -8.23 2.23 10.78
C GLU A 27 -9.22 1.64 9.77
N ASP A 28 -10.14 2.47 9.26
CA ASP A 28 -11.11 2.11 8.22
C ASP A 28 -10.45 1.56 6.96
N ARG A 29 -9.24 2.05 6.63
CA ARG A 29 -8.47 1.59 5.46
C ARG A 29 -7.63 0.34 5.75
N LEU A 30 -7.37 0.03 7.01
CA LEU A 30 -6.65 -1.19 7.39
C LEU A 30 -7.58 -2.41 7.38
N THR A 31 -8.87 -2.22 7.63
CA THR A 31 -9.85 -3.31 7.68
C THR A 31 -10.84 -3.31 6.51
N GLY A 32 -10.82 -2.28 5.67
CA GLY A 32 -11.76 -2.11 4.57
C GLY A 32 -11.47 -3.05 3.39
N LYS A 33 -12.54 -3.49 2.73
CA LYS A 33 -12.53 -4.21 1.44
C LYS A 33 -13.31 -3.41 0.38
N PRO A 34 -12.81 -2.25 -0.04
CA PRO A 34 -13.56 -1.42 -0.98
C PRO A 34 -13.57 -2.05 -2.38
N GLY A 35 -14.69 -1.90 -3.09
CA GLY A 35 -14.81 -2.27 -4.51
C GLY A 35 -13.92 -1.43 -5.43
N PRO A 36 -13.97 -1.64 -6.75
CA PRO A 36 -14.78 -2.63 -7.48
C PRO A 36 -14.30 -4.08 -7.29
N ASP A 37 -15.20 -5.06 -7.35
CA ASP A 37 -14.89 -6.48 -7.08
C ASP A 37 -14.74 -7.31 -8.36
N GLU A 38 -15.01 -6.70 -9.51
CA GLU A 38 -14.82 -7.36 -10.80
C GLU A 38 -13.34 -7.66 -11.07
N PRO A 39 -13.00 -8.85 -11.61
CA PRO A 39 -11.65 -9.16 -12.06
C PRO A 39 -11.10 -8.08 -13.00
N GLY A 40 -9.91 -7.58 -12.69
CA GLY A 40 -9.33 -6.49 -13.47
C GLY A 40 -8.28 -5.67 -12.75
N VAL A 41 -7.87 -4.59 -13.41
CA VAL A 41 -7.00 -3.56 -12.84
C VAL A 41 -7.79 -2.28 -12.80
N HIS A 42 -7.92 -1.71 -11.60
CA HIS A 42 -8.76 -0.56 -11.30
C HIS A 42 -7.90 0.55 -10.71
N PRO A 43 -7.31 1.43 -11.54
CA PRO A 43 -6.54 2.56 -11.06
C PRO A 43 -7.44 3.57 -10.33
N SER A 44 -6.91 4.19 -9.28
CA SER A 44 -7.56 5.30 -8.60
C SER A 44 -6.58 6.45 -8.39
N MET A 45 -7.10 7.64 -8.06
CA MET A 45 -6.26 8.77 -7.70
C MET A 45 -5.48 8.46 -6.42
N GLY A 46 -4.19 8.16 -6.56
CA GLY A 46 -3.31 7.85 -5.43
C GLY A 46 -3.24 6.38 -5.04
N GLY A 47 -3.76 5.48 -5.88
CA GLY A 47 -3.74 4.06 -5.60
C GLY A 47 -4.16 3.18 -6.77
N ILE A 48 -4.33 1.91 -6.46
CA ILE A 48 -4.75 0.88 -7.39
C ILE A 48 -5.51 -0.20 -6.62
N LYS A 49 -6.54 -0.77 -7.24
CA LYS A 49 -7.09 -2.08 -6.86
C LYS A 49 -6.85 -3.06 -8.00
N VAL A 50 -6.36 -4.25 -7.67
CA VAL A 50 -6.19 -5.35 -8.63
C VAL A 50 -6.95 -6.54 -8.08
N VAL A 51 -7.77 -7.11 -8.94
CA VAL A 51 -8.56 -8.31 -8.67
C VAL A 51 -8.17 -9.37 -9.68
N ARG A 52 -7.81 -10.56 -9.21
CA ARG A 52 -7.43 -11.70 -10.04
C ARG A 52 -8.17 -12.97 -9.60
N PRO A 53 -8.77 -13.73 -10.52
CA PRO A 53 -9.34 -15.03 -10.19
C PRO A 53 -8.27 -15.97 -9.66
N LEU A 54 -8.53 -16.66 -8.55
CA LEU A 54 -7.54 -17.54 -7.90
C LEU A 54 -7.17 -18.74 -8.77
N ASP A 55 -8.09 -19.23 -9.59
CA ASP A 55 -7.87 -20.33 -10.53
C ASP A 55 -6.87 -19.97 -11.65
N THR A 56 -6.61 -18.67 -11.88
CA THR A 56 -5.59 -18.18 -12.81
C THR A 56 -4.22 -17.97 -12.17
N LEU A 57 -4.11 -18.11 -10.84
CA LEU A 57 -2.89 -17.87 -10.08
C LEU A 57 -2.28 -19.20 -9.59
N PRO A 58 -0.98 -19.21 -9.23
CA PRO A 58 -0.35 -20.40 -8.68
C PRO A 58 -1.02 -20.89 -7.38
N GLU A 59 -0.93 -22.18 -7.10
CA GLU A 59 -1.43 -22.74 -5.83
C GLU A 59 -0.80 -22.00 -4.63
N GLY A 60 -1.62 -21.72 -3.61
CA GLY A 60 -1.22 -20.93 -2.45
C GLY A 60 -1.03 -19.44 -2.75
N ALA A 61 -1.68 -18.91 -3.79
CA ALA A 61 -1.52 -17.53 -4.26
C ALA A 61 -1.64 -16.47 -3.15
N PHE A 62 -2.58 -16.66 -2.22
CA PHE A 62 -2.79 -15.74 -1.11
C PHE A 62 -1.55 -15.65 -0.21
N ASP A 63 -1.08 -16.78 0.33
CA ASP A 63 0.07 -16.81 1.22
C ASP A 63 1.34 -16.31 0.51
N LYS A 64 1.56 -16.72 -0.74
CA LYS A 64 2.67 -16.22 -1.57
C LYS A 64 2.59 -14.70 -1.78
N MET A 65 1.40 -14.15 -1.97
CA MET A 65 1.21 -12.71 -2.09
C MET A 65 1.54 -11.99 -0.77
N LEU A 66 1.15 -12.56 0.38
CA LEU A 66 1.52 -12.02 1.69
C LEU A 66 3.05 -12.00 1.88
N ASP A 67 3.73 -13.07 1.50
CA ASP A 67 5.20 -13.15 1.55
C ASP A 67 5.88 -12.13 0.64
N ILE A 68 5.36 -11.94 -0.58
CA ILE A 68 5.86 -10.92 -1.52
C ILE A 68 5.67 -9.51 -0.95
N ALA A 69 4.50 -9.23 -0.36
CA ALA A 69 4.21 -7.95 0.27
C ALA A 69 5.14 -7.70 1.47
N ALA A 70 5.32 -8.70 2.34
CA ALA A 70 6.21 -8.64 3.50
C ALA A 70 7.69 -8.45 3.11
N ALA A 71 8.12 -9.04 1.99
CA ALA A 71 9.48 -8.87 1.46
C ALA A 71 9.72 -7.51 0.80
N THR A 72 8.70 -6.66 0.67
CA THR A 72 8.84 -5.35 0.02
C THR A 72 9.57 -4.35 0.94
N PRO A 73 10.59 -3.63 0.45
CA PRO A 73 11.34 -2.70 1.30
C PRO A 73 10.46 -1.63 1.94
N ARG A 74 10.66 -1.40 3.25
CA ARG A 74 9.91 -0.43 4.07
C ARG A 74 8.42 -0.75 4.18
N THR A 75 8.04 -2.01 3.99
CA THR A 75 6.68 -2.51 4.20
C THR A 75 6.63 -3.30 5.51
N GLU A 76 5.65 -3.00 6.34
CA GLU A 76 5.39 -3.70 7.60
C GLU A 76 3.96 -4.23 7.60
N ARG A 77 3.75 -5.45 8.09
CA ARG A 77 2.40 -5.99 8.32
C ARG A 77 1.79 -5.34 9.55
N VAL A 78 0.53 -4.95 9.48
CA VAL A 78 -0.20 -4.33 10.58
C VAL A 78 -1.29 -5.29 11.07
N GLY A 79 -1.20 -5.67 12.35
CA GLY A 79 -2.07 -6.66 12.96
C GLY A 79 -1.76 -8.10 12.51
N GLU A 80 -2.51 -9.05 13.05
CA GLU A 80 -2.36 -10.49 12.78
C GLU A 80 -3.47 -11.05 11.88
N GLY A 81 -4.49 -10.25 11.58
CA GLY A 81 -5.63 -10.64 10.75
C GLY A 81 -5.24 -10.95 9.30
N THR A 82 -6.01 -11.83 8.67
CA THR A 82 -5.86 -12.21 7.25
C THR A 82 -7.02 -11.73 6.39
N ASP A 83 -8.07 -11.16 6.98
CA ASP A 83 -9.27 -10.74 6.25
C ASP A 83 -9.73 -9.31 6.61
N PRO A 84 -9.17 -8.27 5.98
CA PRO A 84 -8.00 -8.31 5.08
C PRO A 84 -6.68 -8.35 5.85
N ALA A 85 -5.63 -8.88 5.22
CA ALA A 85 -4.25 -8.70 5.67
C ALA A 85 -3.77 -7.29 5.27
N ALA A 86 -3.38 -6.49 6.26
CA ALA A 86 -2.97 -5.10 6.05
C ALA A 86 -1.44 -4.93 6.10
N PHE A 87 -0.92 -4.10 5.20
CA PHE A 87 0.48 -3.73 5.08
C PHE A 87 0.63 -2.23 4.94
N VAL A 88 1.69 -1.67 5.52
CA VAL A 88 2.01 -0.24 5.41
C VAL A 88 3.39 -0.10 4.81
N THR A 89 3.47 0.54 3.65
CA THR A 89 4.73 0.93 3.02
C THR A 89 5.01 2.40 3.32
N ARG A 90 6.16 2.74 3.90
CA ARG A 90 6.52 4.15 4.17
C ARG A 90 7.55 4.69 3.20
N SER A 91 7.31 5.85 2.60
CA SER A 91 8.23 6.49 1.64
C SER A 91 9.63 6.76 2.24
N LYS A 92 10.68 6.74 1.40
CA LYS A 92 12.08 6.80 1.88
C LYS A 92 12.42 8.12 2.57
N LEU A 93 11.98 9.25 2.00
CA LEU A 93 12.37 10.58 2.47
C LEU A 93 11.40 11.11 3.53
N TRP A 94 10.10 11.04 3.25
CA TRP A 94 9.06 11.66 4.06
C TRP A 94 8.35 10.70 5.01
N ALA A 95 8.58 9.40 4.88
CA ALA A 95 7.86 8.36 5.62
C ALA A 95 6.34 8.40 5.46
N PHE A 96 5.84 9.01 4.38
CA PHE A 96 4.43 8.97 4.01
C PHE A 96 3.98 7.51 3.91
N PRO A 97 2.95 7.11 4.67
CA PRO A 97 2.44 5.76 4.61
C PRO A 97 1.50 5.60 3.41
N ASP A 98 1.68 4.47 2.73
CA ASP A 98 0.72 3.88 1.81
C ASP A 98 0.20 2.60 2.47
N ILE A 99 -1.12 2.41 2.45
CA ILE A 99 -1.76 1.20 2.98
C ILE A 99 -2.05 0.27 1.83
N ALA A 100 -1.67 -1.00 1.98
CA ALA A 100 -2.12 -2.08 1.13
C ALA A 100 -2.93 -3.09 1.95
N VAL A 101 -4.06 -3.52 1.42
CA VAL A 101 -4.91 -4.57 2.00
C VAL A 101 -5.07 -5.69 0.98
N ILE A 102 -4.96 -6.92 1.47
CA ILE A 102 -4.95 -8.14 0.66
C ILE A 102 -5.95 -9.12 1.27
N TRP A 103 -6.87 -9.63 0.45
CA TRP A 103 -7.88 -10.58 0.90
C TRP A 103 -8.33 -11.49 -0.24
N VAL A 104 -9.05 -12.54 0.14
CA VAL A 104 -9.71 -13.44 -0.81
C VAL A 104 -11.20 -13.37 -0.59
N GLU A 105 -11.95 -13.20 -1.67
CA GLU A 105 -13.41 -13.13 -1.63
C GLU A 105 -13.97 -13.55 -2.99
N ASP A 106 -15.03 -14.35 -2.97
CA ASP A 106 -15.72 -14.87 -4.17
C ASP A 106 -14.79 -15.52 -5.20
N GLY A 107 -13.79 -16.27 -4.73
CA GLY A 107 -12.82 -16.96 -5.59
C GLY A 107 -11.77 -16.04 -6.24
N ASN A 108 -11.70 -14.77 -5.83
CA ASN A 108 -10.73 -13.80 -6.33
C ASN A 108 -9.73 -13.40 -5.25
N LEU A 109 -8.47 -13.20 -5.66
CA LEU A 109 -7.46 -12.48 -4.88
C LEU A 109 -7.60 -10.99 -5.14
N HIS A 110 -7.84 -10.23 -4.07
CA HIS A 110 -7.94 -8.78 -4.10
C HIS A 110 -6.71 -8.17 -3.46
N VAL A 111 -6.13 -7.19 -4.14
CA VAL A 111 -5.04 -6.36 -3.61
C VAL A 111 -5.39 -4.91 -3.88
N GLN A 112 -5.57 -4.12 -2.84
CA GLN A 112 -5.65 -2.68 -2.96
C GLN A 112 -4.43 -2.04 -2.32
N SER A 113 -3.88 -1.01 -2.94
CA SER A 113 -2.81 -0.18 -2.36
C SER A 113 -3.10 1.29 -2.63
N HIS A 114 -3.09 2.12 -1.58
CA HIS A 114 -3.46 3.53 -1.67
C HIS A 114 -2.66 4.40 -0.70
N LEU A 115 -2.33 5.62 -1.13
CA LEU A 115 -1.69 6.63 -0.27
C LEU A 115 -2.58 7.06 0.91
N VAL A 116 -1.96 7.42 2.02
CA VAL A 116 -2.65 8.09 3.15
C VAL A 116 -2.62 9.61 3.00
N PHE A 117 -1.47 10.19 2.64
CA PHE A 117 -1.30 11.65 2.49
C PHE A 117 -1.13 12.08 1.04
N GLY A 118 -1.83 13.15 0.67
CA GLY A 118 -1.77 13.74 -0.67
C GLY A 118 -2.96 13.34 -1.55
N ARG A 119 -2.88 13.64 -2.84
CA ARG A 119 -3.93 13.33 -3.84
C ARG A 119 -3.45 12.42 -4.96
N GLY A 120 -2.14 12.25 -5.11
CA GLY A 120 -1.54 11.42 -6.14
C GLY A 120 -0.15 10.95 -5.71
N ASP A 121 0.18 9.71 -6.05
CA ASP A 121 1.43 9.03 -5.73
C ASP A 121 2.34 8.88 -6.96
N MET A 122 1.99 9.51 -8.08
CA MET A 122 2.68 9.37 -9.36
C MET A 122 2.80 7.90 -9.84
N GLY A 123 1.84 7.05 -9.46
CA GLY A 123 1.81 5.64 -9.87
C GLY A 123 2.72 4.72 -9.05
N VAL A 124 3.27 5.17 -7.92
CA VAL A 124 4.13 4.34 -7.06
C VAL A 124 3.39 3.10 -6.54
N ASN A 125 2.13 3.25 -6.09
CA ASN A 125 1.33 2.11 -5.63
C ASN A 125 0.96 1.18 -6.77
N ALA A 126 0.58 1.72 -7.93
CA ALA A 126 0.34 0.94 -9.15
C ALA A 126 1.55 0.08 -9.50
N ALA A 127 2.72 0.69 -9.64
CA ALA A 127 3.96 -0.01 -9.97
C ALA A 127 4.37 -1.04 -8.90
N LYS A 128 4.08 -0.78 -7.62
CA LYS A 128 4.34 -1.71 -6.52
C LYS A 128 3.47 -2.95 -6.64
N VAL A 129 2.16 -2.78 -6.78
CA VAL A 129 1.21 -3.90 -6.87
C VAL A 129 1.43 -4.70 -8.15
N THR A 130 1.69 -4.04 -9.29
CA THR A 130 2.04 -4.75 -10.53
C THR A 130 3.25 -5.66 -10.33
N ARG A 131 4.34 -5.16 -9.72
CA ARG A 131 5.51 -6.00 -9.41
C ARG A 131 5.21 -7.16 -8.47
N TRP A 132 4.22 -7.02 -7.59
CA TRP A 132 3.81 -8.12 -6.71
C TRP A 132 3.13 -9.23 -7.51
N PHE A 133 2.19 -8.88 -8.40
CA PHE A 133 1.56 -9.85 -9.29
C PHE A 133 2.56 -10.48 -10.27
N ASP A 134 3.46 -9.69 -10.88
CA ASP A 134 4.50 -10.23 -11.77
C ASP A 134 5.35 -11.30 -11.05
N ARG A 135 5.73 -11.04 -9.79
CA ARG A 135 6.48 -11.99 -8.95
C ARG A 135 5.66 -13.19 -8.50
N LEU A 136 4.35 -13.02 -8.32
CA LEU A 136 3.45 -14.10 -7.94
C LEU A 136 3.27 -15.05 -9.12
N GLU A 137 2.93 -14.52 -10.29
CA GLU A 137 2.69 -15.26 -11.52
C GLU A 137 3.96 -16.02 -11.98
N ALA A 138 5.15 -15.47 -11.73
CA ALA A 138 6.41 -16.15 -12.01
C ALA A 138 6.72 -17.37 -11.09
N GLN A 139 5.90 -17.65 -10.07
CA GLN A 139 6.06 -18.80 -9.17
C GLN A 139 5.17 -20.01 -9.54
N GLY A 140 4.46 -19.96 -10.68
CA GLY A 140 3.72 -21.07 -11.27
C GLY A 140 4.40 -21.57 -12.55
#